data_AF-A0A1Q8AU73-F1
#
_entry.id   AF-A0A1Q8AU73-F1
#
_cell.length_a   1.000
_cell.length_b   1.000
_cell.length_c   1.000
_cell.angle_alpha   90.00
_cell.angle_beta   90.00
_cell.angle_gamma   90.00
#
_symmetry.space_group_name_H-M   'P 1'
#
loop_
_entity.id
_entity.type
_entity.pdbx_description
1 polymer ?
#
loop_
_entity_poly.entity_id
_entity_poly.type
_entity_poly.pdbx_seq_one_letter_code
_entity_poly.pdbx_strand_id
1 'polypeptide(L)'
;MKPQTANSVSLRCLYRTPGGRQCRLSASGAQSGLCPQHRAEQKQEQAADHYLHLITNFEGFQTAQGINLSLGNLFQLLAKNRISPRRAAVLAYISSLLLRTLPQIDADRAAGITDPTKPPAETLTVSAPQQDAVHAKVPKPDSGSGSRPNPAPGCLNTWDPSSPEPDPKKKPS
;
A
#
# COMPACT_ATOMS: atom_id res chain seq x y z
N MET A 1 -57.20 20.54 -15.20
CA MET A 1 -55.87 21.16 -15.00
C MET A 1 -54.82 20.09 -15.23
N LYS A 2 -53.92 20.29 -16.21
CA LYS A 2 -52.85 19.34 -16.56
C LYS A 2 -51.62 19.70 -15.75
N PRO A 3 -50.97 18.77 -15.02
CA PRO A 3 -49.76 19.09 -14.30
C PRO A 3 -48.65 19.42 -15.32
N GLN A 4 -48.05 20.60 -15.15
CA GLN A 4 -46.90 21.04 -15.91
C GLN A 4 -45.75 20.08 -15.62
N THR A 5 -45.26 19.43 -16.68
CA THR A 5 -43.98 18.73 -16.68
C THR A 5 -42.91 19.73 -16.29
N ALA A 6 -42.41 19.64 -15.05
CA ALA A 6 -41.17 20.28 -14.65
C ALA A 6 -40.13 19.96 -15.73
N ASN A 7 -39.55 20.99 -16.34
CA ASN A 7 -38.42 20.86 -17.24
C ASN A 7 -37.37 20.02 -16.53
N SER A 8 -37.34 18.72 -16.85
CA SER A 8 -36.28 17.84 -16.42
C SER A 8 -35.07 18.30 -17.22
N VAL A 9 -34.33 19.25 -16.65
CA VAL A 9 -32.93 19.42 -17.01
C VAL A 9 -32.37 18.01 -16.84
N SER A 10 -32.22 17.28 -17.95
CA SER A 10 -31.57 15.98 -17.95
C SER A 10 -30.13 16.27 -17.60
N LEU A 11 -29.87 16.40 -16.30
CA LEU A 11 -28.55 16.62 -15.74
C LEU A 11 -27.75 15.39 -16.15
N ARG A 12 -26.92 15.55 -17.19
CA ARG A 12 -25.99 14.50 -17.58
C ARG A 12 -25.03 14.24 -16.43
N CYS A 13 -24.57 13.00 -16.34
CA CYS A 13 -23.52 12.63 -15.42
C CYS A 13 -22.32 13.57 -15.57
N LEU A 14 -21.83 14.13 -14.47
CA LEU A 14 -20.68 15.03 -14.42
C LEU A 14 -19.34 14.31 -14.58
N TYR A 15 -19.34 12.97 -14.53
CA TYR A 15 -18.13 12.18 -14.72
C TYR A 15 -17.53 12.39 -16.11
N ARG A 16 -16.21 12.62 -16.14
CA ARG A 16 -15.40 12.68 -17.35
C ARG A 16 -14.45 11.51 -17.39
N THR A 17 -14.43 10.82 -18.52
CA THR A 17 -13.44 9.79 -18.81
C THR A 17 -12.03 10.41 -18.86
N PRO A 18 -10.96 9.60 -18.69
CA PRO A 18 -9.58 10.07 -18.86
C PRO A 18 -9.32 10.73 -20.21
N GLY A 19 -10.05 10.31 -21.27
CA GLY A 19 -10.03 10.93 -22.60
C GLY A 19 -10.89 12.21 -22.73
N GLY A 20 -11.34 12.80 -21.63
CA GLY A 20 -12.08 14.07 -21.59
C GLY A 20 -13.56 14.01 -21.98
N ARG A 21 -14.04 12.85 -22.47
CA ARG A 21 -15.46 12.68 -22.86
C ARG A 21 -16.34 12.58 -21.62
N GLN A 22 -17.41 13.38 -21.58
CA GLN A 22 -18.41 13.32 -20.53
C GLN A 22 -19.33 12.11 -20.73
N CYS A 23 -19.68 11.45 -19.63
CA CYS A 23 -20.67 10.38 -19.65
C CYS A 23 -22.02 10.88 -20.19
N ARG A 24 -22.65 10.09 -21.08
CA ARG A 24 -23.92 10.45 -21.73
C ARG A 24 -25.16 10.05 -20.91
N LEU A 25 -24.98 9.28 -19.84
CA LEU A 25 -26.08 8.80 -18.98
C LEU A 25 -26.63 9.94 -18.11
N SER A 26 -27.91 9.85 -17.78
CA SER A 26 -28.59 10.79 -16.87
C SER A 26 -28.13 10.59 -15.43
N ALA A 27 -27.98 11.69 -14.68
CA ALA A 27 -27.69 11.66 -13.27
C ALA A 27 -28.88 11.11 -12.47
N SER A 28 -28.60 10.31 -11.44
CA SER A 28 -29.64 9.64 -10.62
C SER A 28 -30.38 10.57 -9.65
N GLY A 29 -30.07 11.86 -9.64
CA GLY A 29 -30.72 12.85 -8.76
C GLY A 29 -29.92 14.14 -8.66
N ALA A 30 -30.59 15.22 -8.28
CA ALA A 30 -30.03 16.58 -8.21
C ALA A 30 -28.81 16.70 -7.28
N GLN A 31 -28.72 15.85 -6.25
CA GLN A 31 -27.66 15.92 -5.23
C GLN A 31 -26.34 15.25 -5.65
N SER A 32 -26.38 14.20 -6.47
CA SER A 32 -25.17 13.43 -6.79
C SER A 32 -24.47 13.87 -8.08
N GLY A 33 -25.19 14.43 -9.04
CA GLY A 33 -24.63 14.80 -10.35
C GLY A 33 -24.03 13.64 -11.17
N LEU A 34 -24.05 12.40 -10.66
CA LEU A 34 -23.52 11.20 -11.28
C LEU A 34 -24.64 10.23 -11.67
N CYS A 35 -24.43 9.45 -12.72
CA CYS A 35 -25.32 8.35 -13.10
C CYS A 35 -25.20 7.16 -12.12
N PRO A 36 -26.13 6.18 -12.15
CA PRO A 36 -26.11 5.07 -11.19
C PRO A 36 -24.80 4.28 -11.22
N GLN A 37 -24.24 4.09 -12.42
CA GLN A 37 -22.99 3.38 -12.63
C GLN A 37 -21.80 4.09 -11.98
N HIS A 38 -21.53 5.35 -12.36
CA HIS A 38 -20.40 6.10 -11.78
C HIS A 38 -20.60 6.41 -10.29
N ARG A 39 -21.85 6.45 -9.82
CA ARG A 39 -22.13 6.55 -8.38
C ARG A 39 -21.78 5.25 -7.64
N ALA A 40 -22.06 4.10 -8.25
CA ALA A 40 -21.67 2.79 -7.69
C ALA A 40 -20.13 2.64 -7.69
N GLU A 41 -19.46 3.02 -8.79
CA GLU A 41 -18.00 3.03 -8.88
C GLU A 41 -17.38 3.96 -7.84
N GLN A 42 -17.88 5.20 -7.70
CA GLN A 42 -17.42 6.12 -6.67
C GLN A 42 -17.62 5.55 -5.25
N LYS A 43 -18.77 4.92 -4.99
CA LYS A 43 -19.05 4.30 -3.70
C LYS A 43 -18.11 3.12 -3.43
N GLN A 44 -17.75 2.35 -4.45
CA GLN A 44 -16.82 1.24 -4.34
C GLN A 44 -15.38 1.72 -4.09
N GLU A 45 -14.94 2.79 -4.75
CA GLU A 45 -13.65 3.44 -4.49
C GLU A 45 -13.58 4.02 -3.06
N GLN A 46 -14.68 4.61 -2.57
CA GLN A 46 -14.78 5.14 -1.22
C GLN A 46 -14.83 4.05 -0.15
N ALA A 47 -15.54 2.95 -0.43
CA ALA A 47 -15.67 1.80 0.47
C ALA A 47 -14.41 0.93 0.51
N ALA A 48 -13.49 1.10 -0.43
CA ALA A 48 -12.21 0.42 -0.42
C ALA A 48 -11.38 0.90 0.78
N ASP A 49 -11.38 0.09 1.83
CA ASP A 49 -10.52 0.27 2.98
C ASP A 49 -9.09 -0.13 2.61
N HIS A 50 -8.18 0.85 2.64
CA HIS A 50 -6.76 0.66 2.40
C HIS A 50 -5.95 0.71 3.69
N TYR A 51 -6.61 0.95 4.84
CA TYR A 51 -5.96 1.14 6.13
C TYR A 51 -5.04 -0.04 6.45
N LEU A 52 -5.59 -1.26 6.47
CA LEU A 52 -4.82 -2.46 6.82
C LEU A 52 -3.56 -2.62 5.95
N HIS A 53 -3.66 -2.42 4.63
CA HIS A 53 -2.50 -2.51 3.73
C HIS A 53 -1.46 -1.42 4.00
N LEU A 54 -1.90 -0.22 4.38
CA LEU A 54 -1.01 0.90 4.67
C LEU A 54 -0.35 0.81 6.04
N ILE A 55 -0.91 0.04 6.98
CA ILE A 55 -0.38 -0.18 8.33
C ILE A 55 0.26 -1.56 8.55
N THR A 56 0.28 -2.43 7.52
CA THR A 56 0.85 -3.77 7.67
C THR A 56 2.35 -3.67 7.93
N ASN A 57 2.85 -4.43 8.91
CA ASN A 57 4.27 -4.66 9.19
C ASN A 57 5.09 -3.48 9.76
N PHE A 58 4.48 -2.46 10.37
CA PHE A 58 5.25 -1.49 11.17
C PHE A 58 4.53 -1.00 12.43
N GLU A 59 5.32 -0.65 13.44
CA GLU A 59 4.89 -0.20 14.78
C GLU A 59 4.48 1.28 14.79
N GLY A 60 3.71 1.71 13.79
CA GLY A 60 3.21 3.08 13.67
C GLY A 60 4.21 4.11 13.15
N PHE A 61 3.78 5.37 13.08
CA PHE A 61 4.48 6.44 12.37
C PHE A 61 5.54 7.18 13.21
N GLN A 62 6.06 6.51 14.24
CA GLN A 62 7.01 7.11 15.20
C GLN A 62 8.47 7.00 14.76
N THR A 63 8.73 6.35 13.62
CA THR A 63 10.08 6.19 13.07
C THR A 63 10.10 6.46 11.57
N ALA A 64 11.24 6.95 11.07
CA ALA A 64 11.45 7.14 9.63
C ALA A 64 11.32 5.82 8.86
N GLN A 65 11.78 4.71 9.46
CA GLN A 65 11.66 3.37 8.87
C GLN A 65 10.20 2.93 8.73
N GLY A 66 9.37 3.12 9.76
CA GLY A 66 7.95 2.78 9.71
C GLY A 66 7.20 3.61 8.66
N ILE A 67 7.49 4.92 8.59
CA ILE A 67 6.92 5.80 7.55
C ILE A 67 7.36 5.35 6.15
N ASN A 68 8.64 5.01 5.97
CA ASN A 68 9.15 4.53 4.68
C ASN A 68 8.48 3.22 4.24
N LEU A 69 8.24 2.29 5.17
CA LEU A 69 7.53 1.04 4.86
C LEU A 69 6.09 1.31 4.42
N SER A 70 5.39 2.20 5.13
CA SER A 70 4.03 2.63 4.75
C SER A 70 4.00 3.26 3.35
N LEU A 71 4.99 4.09 3.02
CA LEU A 71 5.13 4.67 1.67
C LEU A 71 5.40 3.59 0.61
N GLY A 72 6.18 2.56 0.93
CA GLY A 72 6.37 1.39 0.06
C GLY A 72 5.05 0.65 -0.22
N ASN A 73 4.24 0.43 0.81
CA ASN A 73 2.91 -0.18 0.66
C ASN A 73 1.97 0.71 -0.17
N LEU A 74 2.02 2.03 0.05
CA LEU A 74 1.27 3.00 -0.73
C LEU A 74 1.66 2.96 -2.21
N PHE A 75 2.95 2.88 -2.51
CA PHE A 75 3.46 2.73 -3.88
C PHE A 75 2.91 1.46 -4.54
N GLN A 76 2.91 0.32 -3.83
CA GLN A 76 2.34 -0.92 -4.37
C GLN A 76 0.83 -0.80 -4.65
N LEU A 77 0.08 -0.12 -3.78
CA LEU A 77 -1.36 0.12 -4.01
C LEU A 77 -1.60 1.00 -5.23
N LEU A 78 -0.78 2.04 -5.41
CA LEU A 78 -0.85 2.93 -6.57
C LEU A 78 -0.52 2.17 -7.86
N ALA A 79 0.58 1.40 -7.86
CA ALA A 79 1.01 0.61 -9.02
C ALA A 79 -0.04 -0.44 -9.44
N LYS A 80 -0.78 -1.00 -8.46
CA LYS A 80 -1.88 -1.96 -8.69
C LYS A 80 -3.21 -1.28 -9.06
N ASN A 81 -3.26 0.05 -9.22
CA ASN A 81 -4.49 0.83 -9.43
C ASN A 81 -5.57 0.58 -8.37
N ARG A 82 -5.17 0.22 -7.13
CA ARG A 82 -6.10 -0.06 -6.03
C ARG A 82 -6.47 1.21 -5.25
N ILE A 83 -5.69 2.27 -5.38
CA ILE A 83 -5.94 3.58 -4.76
C ILE A 83 -5.82 4.67 -5.83
N SER A 84 -6.65 5.71 -5.74
CA SER A 84 -6.57 6.82 -6.69
C SER A 84 -5.29 7.66 -6.47
N PRO A 85 -4.68 8.22 -7.54
CA PRO A 85 -3.49 9.04 -7.42
C PRO A 85 -3.66 10.23 -6.47
N ARG A 86 -4.85 10.83 -6.46
CA ARG A 86 -5.19 11.93 -5.55
C ARG A 86 -5.13 11.51 -4.08
N ARG A 87 -5.70 10.35 -3.73
CA ARG A 87 -5.63 9.83 -2.36
C ARG A 87 -4.19 9.51 -1.98
N ALA A 88 -3.44 8.89 -2.88
CA ALA A 88 -2.04 8.57 -2.63
C ALA A 88 -1.17 9.83 -2.43
N ALA A 89 -1.36 10.88 -3.22
CA ALA A 89 -0.65 12.14 -3.04
C ALA A 89 -0.90 12.77 -1.66
N VAL A 90 -2.15 12.74 -1.18
CA VAL A 90 -2.49 13.24 0.16
C VAL A 90 -1.81 12.41 1.25
N LEU A 91 -1.84 11.07 1.14
CA LEU A 91 -1.18 10.19 2.10
C LEU A 91 0.34 10.41 2.14
N ALA A 92 0.99 10.54 0.96
CA ALA A 92 2.41 10.83 0.87
C ALA A 92 2.76 12.20 1.48
N TYR A 93 1.89 13.20 1.30
CA TYR A 93 2.07 14.50 1.95
C TYR A 93 1.97 14.38 3.48
N ILE A 94 1.00 13.64 4.02
CA ILE A 94 0.89 13.39 5.46
C ILE A 94 2.15 12.68 5.98
N SER A 95 2.65 11.66 5.28
CA SER A 95 3.93 11.01 5.60
C SER A 95 5.10 12.00 5.64
N SER A 96 5.14 12.97 4.72
CA SER A 96 6.18 14.01 4.74
C SER A 96 6.08 14.95 5.95
N LEU A 97 4.86 15.23 6.43
CA LEU A 97 4.66 16.00 7.66
C LEU A 97 5.11 15.20 8.89
N LEU A 98 4.80 13.91 8.94
CA LEU A 98 5.22 13.01 10.02
C LEU A 98 6.75 12.88 10.10
N LEU A 99 7.44 12.84 8.96
CA LEU A 99 8.90 12.85 8.93
C LEU A 99 9.50 14.12 9.55
N ARG A 100 8.83 15.27 9.41
CA ARG A 100 9.30 16.55 9.98
C ARG A 100 9.12 16.63 11.50
N THR A 101 8.24 15.82 12.09
CA THR A 101 8.03 15.80 13.54
C THR A 101 9.00 14.86 14.26
N LEU A 102 9.66 13.94 13.55
CA LEU A 102 10.58 12.97 14.17
C LEU A 102 11.70 13.60 15.01
N PRO A 103 12.40 14.67 14.57
CA PRO A 103 13.43 15.29 15.40
C PRO A 103 12.90 15.84 16.73
N GLN A 104 11.66 16.34 16.72
CA GLN A 104 11.01 16.83 17.93
C GLN A 104 10.62 15.68 18.85
N ILE A 105 10.13 14.57 18.29
CA ILE A 105 9.83 13.34 19.05
C ILE A 105 11.12 12.79 19.70
N ASP A 106 12.24 12.81 18.99
CA ASP A 106 13.53 12.39 19.53
C ASP A 106 14.01 13.32 20.66
N ALA A 107 13.80 14.64 20.53
CA ALA A 107 14.10 15.61 21.58
C ALA A 107 13.21 15.42 22.82
N ASP A 108 11.90 15.21 22.63
CA ASP A 108 10.96 14.92 23.72
C ASP A 108 11.35 13.64 24.46
N ARG A 109 11.71 12.58 23.72
CA ARG A 109 12.21 11.32 24.31
C ARG A 109 13.50 11.54 25.10
N ALA A 110 14.44 12.33 24.58
CA ALA A 110 15.69 12.65 25.29
C ALA A 110 15.44 13.48 26.56
N ALA A 111 14.41 14.32 26.56
CA ALA A 111 13.95 15.09 27.72
C ALA A 111 13.09 14.26 28.70
N GLY A 112 12.82 12.97 28.42
CA GLY A 112 11.98 12.11 29.24
C GLY A 112 10.49 12.43 29.15
N ILE A 113 10.07 13.24 28.18
CA ILE A 113 8.67 13.56 27.93
C ILE A 113 8.04 12.38 27.19
N THR A 114 7.21 11.61 27.89
CA THR A 114 6.44 10.50 27.31
C THR A 114 5.03 10.93 26.97
N ASP A 115 4.56 10.60 25.76
CA ASP A 115 3.15 10.78 25.38
C ASP A 115 2.26 9.89 26.27
N PRO A 116 1.35 10.47 27.08
CA PRO A 116 0.46 9.71 27.96
C PRO A 116 -0.58 8.88 27.18
N THR A 117 -0.74 9.11 25.88
CA THR A 117 -1.72 8.46 25.01
C THR A 117 -1.17 7.18 24.37
N LYS A 118 0.14 6.93 24.45
CA LYS A 118 0.75 5.72 23.89
C LYS A 118 0.37 4.52 24.78
N PRO A 119 -0.48 3.57 24.33
CA PRO A 119 -0.60 2.31 25.05
C PRO A 119 0.81 1.68 25.11
N PRO A 120 1.25 1.18 26.29
CA PRO A 120 2.52 0.48 26.39
C PRO A 120 2.57 -0.55 25.28
N ALA A 121 3.66 -0.57 24.51
CA ALA A 121 3.89 -1.63 23.55
C ALA A 121 3.98 -2.93 24.35
N GLU A 122 2.85 -3.60 24.52
CA GLU A 122 2.81 -4.97 25.00
C GLU A 122 3.63 -5.76 24.00
N THR A 123 4.82 -6.16 24.44
CA THR A 123 5.61 -7.23 23.87
C THR A 123 4.68 -8.42 23.63
N LEU A 124 4.18 -8.55 22.40
CA LEU A 124 3.66 -9.81 21.89
C LEU A 124 4.84 -10.76 21.77
N THR A 125 5.27 -11.31 22.91
CA THR A 125 5.94 -12.62 22.92
C THR A 125 4.91 -13.62 22.43
N VAL A 126 4.85 -13.79 21.11
CA VAL A 126 4.22 -14.95 20.49
C VAL A 126 5.09 -16.14 20.87
N SER A 127 4.80 -16.73 22.03
CA SER A 127 5.27 -18.05 22.37
C SER A 127 4.75 -19.01 21.30
N ALA A 128 5.70 -19.59 20.56
CA ALA A 128 5.44 -20.62 19.56
C ALA A 128 4.63 -21.78 20.20
N PRO A 129 3.57 -22.28 19.55
CA PRO A 129 2.96 -23.53 19.98
C PRO A 129 3.89 -24.69 19.61
N GLN A 130 4.51 -25.25 20.64
CA GLN A 130 5.25 -26.51 20.58
C GLN A 130 4.25 -27.63 20.30
N GLN A 131 4.31 -28.20 19.09
CA GLN A 131 3.60 -29.43 18.77
C GLN A 131 4.45 -30.61 19.24
N ASP A 132 4.13 -31.10 20.44
CA ASP A 132 4.51 -32.43 20.88
C ASP A 132 3.79 -33.48 20.01
N ALA A 133 4.54 -34.14 19.13
CA ALA A 133 4.09 -35.33 18.43
C ALA A 133 5.13 -36.45 18.58
N VAL A 134 4.91 -37.24 19.65
CA VAL A 134 5.06 -38.70 19.78
C VAL A 134 6.25 -39.45 19.15
N HIS A 135 6.94 -40.17 20.04
CA HIS A 135 7.98 -41.17 19.82
C HIS A 135 7.51 -42.45 19.07
N ALA A 136 8.47 -43.02 18.31
CA ALA A 136 8.67 -44.42 17.88
C ALA A 136 7.66 -45.00 16.86
N LYS A 137 8.06 -45.72 15.79
CA LYS A 137 9.11 -46.76 15.71
C LYS A 137 9.48 -47.03 14.22
N VAL A 138 10.77 -47.24 13.95
CA VAL A 138 11.35 -47.66 12.65
C VAL A 138 11.04 -49.13 12.33
N PRO A 139 10.90 -49.50 11.04
CA PRO A 139 11.82 -50.50 10.47
C PRO A 139 12.40 -50.10 9.09
N LYS A 140 13.67 -50.47 8.89
CA LYS A 140 14.46 -50.40 7.65
C LYS A 140 14.07 -51.54 6.69
N PRO A 141 14.28 -51.39 5.37
CA PRO A 141 15.28 -52.27 4.74
C PRO A 141 16.20 -51.57 3.73
N ASP A 142 17.32 -52.26 3.48
CA ASP A 142 18.53 -51.86 2.79
C ASP A 142 18.46 -51.81 1.25
N SER A 143 19.55 -51.24 0.69
CA SER A 143 20.11 -51.40 -0.67
C SER A 143 19.66 -50.34 -1.68
N GLY A 144 20.51 -49.57 -2.37
CA GLY A 144 21.96 -49.51 -2.52
C GLY A 144 22.29 -48.72 -3.82
N SER A 145 23.44 -48.04 -3.83
CA SER A 145 24.17 -47.52 -5.01
C SER A 145 23.77 -46.17 -5.65
N GLY A 146 24.76 -45.25 -5.77
CA GLY A 146 24.91 -44.42 -6.97
C GLY A 146 24.99 -42.89 -6.84
N SER A 147 26.12 -42.36 -6.39
CA SER A 147 26.88 -41.21 -6.95
C SER A 147 26.22 -39.91 -7.49
N ARG A 148 26.53 -38.80 -6.78
CA ARG A 148 27.11 -37.50 -7.26
C ARG A 148 26.20 -36.40 -7.92
N PRO A 149 26.66 -35.12 -8.01
CA PRO A 149 26.09 -34.03 -7.21
C PRO A 149 25.44 -32.86 -8.00
N ASN A 150 24.80 -32.00 -7.21
CA ASN A 150 24.25 -30.65 -7.42
C ASN A 150 24.86 -29.78 -8.55
N PRO A 151 24.04 -28.97 -9.24
CA PRO A 151 24.45 -27.62 -9.61
C PRO A 151 23.42 -26.56 -9.14
N ALA A 152 23.94 -25.53 -8.47
CA ALA A 152 23.23 -24.28 -8.24
C ALA A 152 23.12 -23.46 -9.54
N PRO A 153 22.10 -22.60 -9.66
CA PRO A 153 22.26 -21.33 -10.35
C PRO A 153 22.08 -20.19 -9.34
N GLY A 154 23.19 -19.51 -9.02
CA GLY A 154 23.16 -18.25 -8.31
C GLY A 154 22.67 -17.13 -9.22
N CYS A 155 21.73 -16.34 -8.73
CA CYS A 155 21.56 -14.94 -9.12
C CYS A 155 21.68 -14.11 -7.84
N LEU A 156 22.92 -13.79 -7.47
CA LEU A 156 23.21 -12.77 -6.48
C LEU A 156 23.46 -11.47 -7.24
N ASN A 157 22.52 -10.53 -7.13
CA ASN A 157 22.65 -9.21 -7.74
C ASN A 157 23.55 -8.38 -6.79
N THR A 158 24.86 -8.53 -6.90
CA THR A 158 25.83 -7.66 -6.22
C THR A 158 25.88 -6.34 -7.00
N TRP A 159 25.25 -5.31 -6.46
CA TRP A 159 25.42 -3.93 -6.92
C TRP A 159 26.77 -3.42 -6.38
N ASP A 160 27.73 -3.16 -7.27
CA ASP A 160 29.06 -2.62 -6.94
C ASP A 160 29.01 -1.08 -6.99
N PRO A 161 29.24 -0.38 -5.86
CA PRO A 161 29.20 1.09 -5.80
C PRO A 161 30.41 1.77 -6.48
N SER A 162 31.28 1.03 -7.16
CA SER A 162 32.52 1.55 -7.75
C SER A 162 32.45 1.84 -9.26
N SER A 163 31.29 1.68 -9.90
CA SER A 163 31.14 1.96 -11.34
C SER A 163 30.94 3.47 -11.60
N PRO A 164 31.83 4.15 -12.34
CA PRO A 164 31.63 5.56 -12.70
C PRO A 164 30.48 5.72 -13.70
N GLU A 165 29.62 6.71 -13.44
CA GLU A 165 28.47 7.08 -14.28
C GLU A 165 28.90 7.42 -15.73
N PRO A 166 28.18 6.94 -16.77
CA PRO A 166 28.50 7.30 -18.15
C PRO A 166 28.11 8.76 -18.44
N ASP A 167 29.10 9.55 -18.85
CA ASP A 167 28.98 10.97 -19.19
C ASP A 167 28.02 11.17 -20.40
N PRO A 168 26.95 11.98 -20.27
CA PRO A 168 25.89 12.12 -21.28
C PRO A 168 26.32 12.84 -22.57
N LYS A 169 27.59 13.23 -22.73
CA LYS A 169 28.07 14.04 -23.87
C LYS A 169 28.78 13.28 -25.00
N LYS A 170 28.91 11.96 -24.97
CA LYS A 170 29.48 11.21 -26.10
C LYS A 170 28.40 10.69 -27.05
N LYS A 171 28.28 11.35 -28.20
CA LYS A 171 27.50 10.87 -29.35
C LYS A 171 28.25 9.71 -30.02
N PRO A 172 27.62 8.57 -30.31
CA PRO A 172 28.28 7.48 -31.01
C PRO A 172 28.52 7.87 -32.47
N SER A 173 29.70 7.52 -32.98
CA SER A 173 30.11 7.65 -34.39
C SER A 173 29.75 6.41 -35.18
#